data_AF-A0A812VT40-F1
#
_entry.id   AF-A0A812VT40-F1
#
_cell.length_a   1.000
_cell.length_b   1.000
_cell.length_c   1.000
_cell.angle_alpha   90.00
_cell.angle_beta   90.00
_cell.angle_gamma   90.00
#
_symmetry.space_group_name_H-M   'P 1'
#
loop_
_entity.id
_entity.type
_entity.pdbx_description
1 polymer ?
#
loop_
_entity_poly.entity_id
_entity_poly.type
_entity_poly.pdbx_seq_one_letter_code
_entity_poly.pdbx_strand_id
1 'polypeptide(L)'
;MSRSWFPSAYIHLLVVELAPLYVMIASMYSAIKERGAAKFYTWIRNHRSGLFAELDHLGDFAVKDCGKAAFERMIWTGMLKFECGDKSDGTFVEHTVFVSPFEGNFRSWALARAVCLLDWYVFFMCAGTVACCIFLLWRTGERSFNSAGYVAFTWNLEQSKRYNVMVLLAASGPIISGIYILIFVLFFTEDEPGRGIGLLDMIFQLGLVAYPAKLLLIPATPIHHWTMDHFAGIHFKRKWWCMFTQSNDAFGVIIVDALWRAKHGHFEKLDKLLNPRDTEAFLLAAGKMQDEEDSEEDPLVLSILKDLSPVMRNDTATESSESEV
;
A
#
# COMPACT_ATOMS: atom_id res chain seq x y z
N MET A 1 14.96 -19.40 -28.20
CA MET A 1 14.81 -18.64 -26.93
C MET A 1 14.38 -19.61 -25.84
N SER A 2 15.22 -19.85 -24.84
CA SER A 2 14.82 -20.65 -23.68
C SER A 2 13.78 -19.86 -22.89
N ARG A 3 12.54 -20.32 -22.87
CA ARG A 3 11.54 -19.80 -21.93
C ARG A 3 12.09 -20.04 -20.53
N SER A 4 12.51 -18.99 -19.84
CA SER A 4 12.83 -19.09 -18.42
C SER A 4 11.54 -19.49 -17.72
N TRP A 5 11.49 -20.70 -17.19
CA TRP A 5 10.34 -21.21 -16.43
C TRP A 5 10.12 -20.44 -15.12
N PHE A 6 11.10 -19.66 -14.70
CA PHE A 6 11.08 -18.93 -13.45
C PHE A 6 10.16 -17.69 -13.52
N PRO A 7 9.11 -17.60 -12.68
CA PRO A 7 8.12 -16.52 -12.71
C PRO A 7 8.64 -15.25 -12.00
N SER A 8 9.74 -14.66 -12.50
CA SER A 8 10.41 -13.52 -11.86
C SER A 8 9.51 -12.28 -11.72
N ALA A 9 8.57 -12.06 -12.64
CA ALA A 9 7.60 -10.96 -12.55
C ALA A 9 6.71 -11.07 -11.30
N TYR A 10 6.28 -12.28 -10.93
CA TYR A 10 5.43 -12.51 -9.75
C TYR A 10 6.20 -12.26 -8.45
N ILE A 11 7.45 -12.72 -8.40
CA ILE A 11 8.32 -12.51 -7.25
C ILE A 11 8.58 -11.02 -7.07
N HIS A 12 8.91 -10.30 -8.15
CA HIS A 12 9.11 -8.86 -8.09
C HIS A 12 7.85 -8.12 -7.64
N LEU A 13 6.68 -8.44 -8.22
CA LEU A 13 5.41 -7.85 -7.85
C LEU A 13 5.14 -8.04 -6.34
N LEU A 14 5.32 -9.26 -5.84
CA LEU A 14 5.08 -9.58 -4.43
C LEU A 14 6.09 -8.94 -3.49
N VAL A 15 7.38 -8.90 -3.85
CA VAL A 15 8.42 -8.47 -2.90
C VAL A 15 8.62 -6.95 -2.94
N VAL A 16 8.49 -6.33 -4.11
CA VAL A 16 8.83 -4.92 -4.32
C VAL A 16 7.58 -4.07 -4.45
N GLU A 17 6.73 -4.36 -5.45
CA GLU A 17 5.60 -3.47 -5.76
C GLU A 17 4.49 -3.50 -4.71
N LEU A 18 4.24 -4.68 -4.12
CA LEU A 18 3.25 -4.86 -3.06
C LEU A 18 3.85 -4.72 -1.65
N ALA A 19 5.14 -4.36 -1.53
CA ALA A 19 5.80 -4.10 -0.24
C ALA A 19 5.00 -3.15 0.68
N PRO A 20 4.42 -2.03 0.18
CA PRO A 20 3.65 -1.14 1.04
C PRO A 20 2.43 -1.82 1.70
N LEU A 21 1.76 -2.75 1.02
CA LEU A 21 0.65 -3.51 1.61
C LEU A 21 1.12 -4.40 2.76
N TYR A 22 2.25 -5.09 2.61
CA TYR A 22 2.79 -5.92 3.69
C TYR A 22 3.25 -5.08 4.88
N VAL A 23 3.89 -3.92 4.62
CA VAL A 23 4.27 -2.98 5.69
C VAL A 23 3.02 -2.47 6.42
N MET A 24 1.94 -2.19 5.70
CA MET A 24 0.67 -1.75 6.29
C MET A 24 0.05 -2.84 7.18
N ILE A 25 -0.04 -4.08 6.68
CA ILE A 25 -0.54 -5.24 7.47
C ILE A 25 0.34 -5.47 8.69
N ALA A 26 1.66 -5.51 8.52
CA ALA A 26 2.61 -5.78 9.60
C ALA A 26 2.57 -4.68 10.68
N SER A 27 2.49 -3.41 10.27
CA SER A 27 2.39 -2.28 11.20
C SER A 27 1.10 -2.34 12.01
N MET A 28 -0.05 -2.61 11.36
CA MET A 28 -1.32 -2.77 12.07
C MET A 28 -1.30 -3.96 13.01
N TYR A 29 -0.84 -5.12 12.53
CA TYR A 29 -0.71 -6.32 13.35
C TYR A 29 0.18 -6.07 14.58
N SER A 30 1.34 -5.43 14.39
CA SER A 30 2.25 -5.10 15.49
C SER A 30 1.61 -4.14 16.49
N ALA A 31 1.00 -3.06 16.01
CA ALA A 31 0.35 -2.06 16.86
C ALA A 31 -0.73 -2.69 17.74
N ILE A 32 -1.48 -3.65 17.20
CA ILE A 32 -2.61 -4.27 17.89
C ILE A 32 -2.14 -5.39 18.78
N LYS A 33 -1.23 -6.24 18.32
CA LYS A 33 -0.64 -7.29 19.13
C LYS A 33 0.01 -6.71 20.40
N GLU A 34 0.82 -5.67 20.27
CA GLU A 34 1.58 -5.14 21.40
C GLU A 34 0.72 -4.29 22.33
N ARG A 35 0.00 -3.30 21.78
CA ARG A 35 -0.79 -2.38 22.61
C ARG A 35 -2.13 -2.97 23.02
N GLY A 36 -2.77 -3.74 22.13
CA GLY A 36 -4.00 -4.43 22.42
C GLY A 36 -3.82 -5.45 23.54
N ALA A 37 -2.75 -6.26 23.51
CA ALA A 37 -2.48 -7.20 24.59
C ALA A 37 -2.22 -6.51 25.93
N ALA A 38 -1.46 -5.40 25.94
CA ALA A 38 -1.20 -4.64 27.17
C ALA A 38 -2.49 -4.06 27.77
N LYS A 39 -3.34 -3.41 26.94
CA LYS A 39 -4.63 -2.88 27.38
C LYS A 39 -5.58 -3.99 27.82
N PHE A 40 -5.57 -5.12 27.13
CA PHE A 40 -6.38 -6.28 27.46
C PHE A 40 -5.98 -6.86 28.82
N TYR A 41 -4.68 -6.96 29.10
CA TYR A 41 -4.18 -7.36 30.42
C TYR A 41 -4.62 -6.40 31.53
N THR A 42 -4.43 -5.08 31.35
CA THR A 42 -4.88 -4.09 32.35
C THR A 42 -6.38 -4.21 32.62
N TRP A 43 -7.15 -4.46 31.57
CA TRP A 43 -8.58 -4.67 31.69
C TRP A 43 -8.94 -5.96 32.45
N ILE A 44 -8.30 -7.10 32.14
CA ILE A 44 -8.47 -8.35 32.90
C ILE A 44 -8.16 -8.11 34.38
N ARG A 45 -7.04 -7.43 34.66
CA ARG A 45 -6.63 -7.10 36.03
C ARG A 45 -7.69 -6.28 36.76
N ASN A 46 -8.31 -5.30 36.10
CA ASN A 46 -9.34 -4.46 36.71
C ASN A 46 -10.68 -5.19 36.91
N HIS A 47 -10.93 -6.28 36.19
CA HIS A 47 -12.19 -7.05 36.26
C HIS A 47 -11.99 -8.45 36.84
N ARG A 48 -10.85 -8.67 37.49
CA ARG A 48 -10.39 -9.98 37.93
C ARG A 48 -11.36 -10.62 38.91
N SER A 49 -11.80 -9.88 39.93
CA SER A 49 -12.71 -10.35 40.97
C SER A 49 -14.17 -10.59 40.52
N GLY A 50 -14.49 -10.36 39.24
CA GLY A 50 -15.84 -10.52 38.70
C GLY A 50 -15.84 -11.49 37.52
N LEU A 51 -15.62 -10.95 36.31
CA LEU A 51 -15.68 -11.71 35.06
C LEU A 51 -14.60 -12.79 34.93
N PHE A 52 -13.50 -12.65 35.68
CA PHE A 52 -12.36 -13.57 35.65
C PHE A 52 -12.02 -14.13 37.03
N ALA A 53 -13.02 -14.35 37.88
CA ALA A 53 -12.80 -14.88 39.23
C ALA A 53 -12.03 -16.21 39.20
N GLU A 54 -12.18 -16.99 38.12
CA GLU A 54 -11.41 -18.20 37.88
C GLU A 54 -9.89 -17.95 37.80
N LEU A 55 -9.45 -16.75 37.38
CA LEU A 55 -8.03 -16.38 37.30
C LEU A 55 -7.49 -15.82 38.62
N ASP A 56 -8.29 -15.67 39.69
CA ASP A 56 -7.86 -15.07 40.97
C ASP A 56 -6.73 -15.83 41.68
N HIS A 57 -6.55 -17.11 41.37
CA HIS A 57 -5.47 -17.93 41.94
C HIS A 57 -4.10 -17.71 41.27
N LEU A 58 -4.05 -17.10 40.08
CA LEU A 58 -2.80 -16.95 39.31
C LEU A 58 -1.95 -15.75 39.77
N GLY A 59 -0.63 -15.79 39.60
CA GLY A 59 0.20 -14.58 39.79
C GLY A 59 -0.06 -13.55 38.68
N ASP A 60 0.15 -12.24 38.95
CA ASP A 60 0.04 -11.16 37.95
C ASP A 60 0.84 -11.45 36.66
N PHE A 61 2.02 -12.05 36.81
CA PHE A 61 2.86 -12.45 35.68
C PHE A 61 2.21 -13.54 34.83
N ALA A 62 1.62 -14.56 35.45
CA ALA A 62 0.92 -15.63 34.74
C ALA A 62 -0.35 -15.09 34.04
N VAL A 63 -1.11 -14.22 34.71
CA VAL A 63 -2.28 -13.56 34.10
C VAL A 63 -1.88 -12.72 32.90
N LYS A 64 -0.74 -12.03 32.95
CA LYS A 64 -0.22 -11.24 31.82
C LYS A 64 0.13 -12.12 30.62
N ASP A 65 0.86 -13.20 30.83
CA ASP A 65 1.25 -14.13 29.76
C ASP A 65 0.02 -14.83 29.17
N CYS A 66 -0.89 -15.31 30.02
CA CYS A 66 -2.17 -15.90 29.60
C CYS A 66 -3.04 -14.92 28.84
N GLY A 67 -3.20 -13.70 29.35
CA GLY A 67 -4.00 -12.66 28.72
C GLY A 67 -3.46 -12.28 27.35
N LYS A 68 -2.13 -12.20 27.21
CA LYS A 68 -1.47 -11.99 25.92
C LYS A 68 -1.75 -13.13 24.95
N ALA A 69 -1.56 -14.39 25.36
CA ALA A 69 -1.83 -15.55 24.52
C ALA A 69 -3.31 -15.66 24.11
N ALA A 70 -4.23 -15.39 25.05
CA ALA A 70 -5.67 -15.36 24.80
C ALA A 70 -6.06 -14.26 23.81
N PHE A 71 -5.47 -13.07 23.94
CA PHE A 71 -5.67 -11.95 23.02
C PHE A 71 -5.14 -12.25 21.61
N GLU A 72 -3.93 -12.80 21.51
CA GLU A 72 -3.36 -13.22 20.23
C GLU A 72 -4.24 -14.27 19.55
N ARG A 73 -4.73 -15.26 20.31
CA ARG A 73 -5.66 -16.25 19.79
C ARG A 73 -6.99 -15.65 19.36
N MET A 74 -7.51 -14.68 20.11
CA MET A 74 -8.73 -13.96 19.76
C MET A 74 -8.58 -13.23 18.41
N ILE A 75 -7.44 -12.58 18.16
CA ILE A 75 -7.16 -11.93 16.87
C ILE A 75 -7.19 -12.95 15.73
N TRP A 76 -6.58 -14.12 15.91
CA TRP A 76 -6.44 -15.10 14.82
C TRP A 76 -7.69 -15.94 14.57
N THR A 77 -8.35 -16.36 15.64
CA THR A 77 -9.43 -17.35 15.58
C THR A 77 -10.80 -16.74 15.80
N GLY A 78 -10.85 -15.50 16.29
CA GLY A 78 -12.07 -14.94 16.83
C GLY A 78 -12.54 -15.68 18.07
N MET A 79 -11.68 -16.40 18.79
CA MET A 79 -12.05 -17.05 20.03
C MET A 79 -11.18 -16.54 21.15
N LEU A 80 -11.80 -15.92 22.15
CA LEU A 80 -11.10 -15.64 23.40
C LEU A 80 -11.04 -16.94 24.20
N LYS A 81 -9.84 -17.44 24.48
CA LYS A 81 -9.63 -18.64 25.28
C LYS A 81 -8.37 -18.46 26.13
N PHE A 82 -8.51 -18.67 27.43
CA PHE A 82 -7.39 -18.60 28.38
C PHE A 82 -6.78 -19.99 28.57
N GLU A 83 -5.52 -20.15 28.21
CA GLU A 83 -4.75 -21.35 28.53
C GLU A 83 -3.67 -20.97 29.52
N CYS A 84 -3.94 -21.25 30.81
CA CYS A 84 -3.01 -20.98 31.89
C CYS A 84 -2.49 -22.29 32.46
N GLY A 85 -1.20 -22.57 32.25
CA GLY A 85 -0.51 -23.63 32.97
C GLY A 85 0.12 -23.07 34.24
N ASP A 86 -0.10 -23.73 35.38
CA ASP A 86 0.76 -23.47 36.53
C ASP A 86 2.09 -24.20 36.29
N LYS A 87 3.19 -23.43 36.21
CA LYS A 87 4.52 -23.97 35.87
C LYS A 87 5.10 -24.84 36.99
N SER A 88 4.52 -24.79 38.18
CA SER A 88 4.96 -25.52 39.38
C SER A 88 4.76 -27.04 39.28
N ASP A 89 3.62 -27.49 38.78
CA ASP A 89 3.20 -28.90 38.85
C ASP A 89 3.15 -29.60 37.48
N GLY A 90 3.42 -28.89 36.38
CA GLY A 90 3.36 -29.45 35.02
C GLY A 90 1.94 -29.80 34.54
N THR A 91 0.92 -29.59 35.38
CA THR A 91 -0.49 -29.73 35.04
C THR A 91 -1.01 -28.43 34.43
N PHE A 92 -1.36 -28.49 33.14
CA PHE A 92 -2.07 -27.40 32.48
C PHE A 92 -3.55 -27.45 32.89
N VAL A 93 -4.03 -26.40 33.56
CA VAL A 93 -5.46 -26.24 33.83
C VAL A 93 -6.06 -25.39 32.72
N GLU A 94 -6.80 -26.03 31.82
CA GLU A 94 -7.40 -25.38 30.67
C GLU A 94 -8.70 -24.65 31.08
N HIS A 95 -8.61 -23.34 31.35
CA HIS A 95 -9.77 -22.50 31.62
C HIS A 95 -10.39 -22.00 30.31
N THR A 96 -11.27 -22.81 29.73
CA THR A 96 -11.98 -22.44 28.50
C THR A 96 -13.12 -21.47 28.80
N VAL A 97 -12.81 -20.19 28.99
CA VAL A 97 -13.83 -19.14 29.00
C VAL A 97 -14.24 -18.89 27.55
N PHE A 98 -15.26 -19.59 27.05
CA PHE A 98 -15.71 -19.43 25.67
C PHE A 98 -16.47 -18.12 25.50
N VAL A 99 -15.86 -17.14 24.85
CA VAL A 99 -16.54 -15.90 24.45
C VAL A 99 -16.22 -15.62 22.99
N SER A 100 -17.09 -16.10 22.08
CA SER A 100 -17.01 -15.76 20.65
C SER A 100 -17.50 -14.33 20.43
N PRO A 101 -16.73 -13.43 19.79
CA PRO A 101 -17.11 -12.05 19.45
C PRO A 101 -18.41 -11.96 18.65
N PHE A 102 -18.88 -13.07 18.09
CA PHE A 102 -20.13 -13.17 17.34
C PHE A 102 -21.32 -13.67 18.18
N GLU A 103 -21.09 -14.45 19.23
CA GLU A 103 -22.16 -15.15 19.97
C GLU A 103 -22.32 -14.68 21.43
N GLY A 104 -21.34 -13.98 22.00
CA GLY A 104 -21.42 -13.45 23.36
C GLY A 104 -22.19 -12.12 23.46
N ASN A 105 -22.75 -11.82 24.64
CA ASN A 105 -23.33 -10.52 24.97
C ASN A 105 -22.20 -9.47 25.16
N PHE A 106 -21.49 -9.16 24.07
CA PHE A 106 -20.37 -8.22 23.98
C PHE A 106 -20.79 -6.75 24.09
N ARG A 107 -21.97 -6.48 24.66
CA ARG A 107 -22.48 -5.11 24.84
C ARG A 107 -21.50 -4.24 25.64
N SER A 108 -20.73 -4.86 26.54
CA SER A 108 -19.67 -4.20 27.31
C SER A 108 -18.31 -4.12 26.59
N TRP A 109 -18.09 -4.80 25.45
CA TRP A 109 -16.81 -4.78 24.71
C TRP A 109 -16.96 -4.41 23.23
N ALA A 110 -17.87 -3.49 22.92
CA ALA A 110 -18.03 -2.96 21.56
C ALA A 110 -16.70 -2.48 20.96
N LEU A 111 -15.82 -1.91 21.79
CA LEU A 111 -14.47 -1.45 21.42
C LEU A 111 -13.56 -2.60 20.95
N ALA A 112 -13.34 -3.63 21.77
CA ALA A 112 -12.45 -4.75 21.42
C ALA A 112 -12.94 -5.49 20.17
N ARG A 113 -14.27 -5.65 20.06
CA ARG A 113 -14.90 -6.24 18.89
C ARG A 113 -14.69 -5.39 17.63
N ALA A 114 -14.87 -4.07 17.72
CA ALA A 114 -14.64 -3.17 16.59
C ALA A 114 -13.20 -3.22 16.10
N VAL A 115 -12.22 -3.27 17.01
CA VAL A 115 -10.79 -3.42 16.67
C VAL A 115 -10.54 -4.74 15.93
N CYS A 116 -11.01 -5.88 16.47
CA CYS A 116 -10.82 -7.18 15.81
C CYS A 116 -11.45 -7.23 14.42
N LEU A 117 -12.66 -6.68 14.27
CA LEU A 117 -13.36 -6.62 12.98
C LEU A 117 -12.62 -5.72 11.98
N LEU A 118 -12.04 -4.61 12.45
CA LEU A 118 -11.25 -3.70 11.62
C LEU A 118 -9.97 -4.39 11.13
N ASP A 119 -9.35 -5.22 11.96
CA ASP A 119 -8.14 -5.95 11.56
C ASP A 119 -8.41 -7.00 10.52
N TRP A 120 -9.47 -7.76 10.72
CA TRP A 120 -9.93 -8.73 9.74
C TRP A 120 -10.28 -8.04 8.45
N TYR A 121 -10.98 -6.90 8.51
CA TYR A 121 -11.27 -6.08 7.35
C TYR A 121 -9.98 -5.70 6.59
N VAL A 122 -8.97 -5.16 7.28
CA VAL A 122 -7.72 -4.77 6.62
C VAL A 122 -6.99 -5.97 6.04
N PHE A 123 -6.90 -7.06 6.80
CA PHE A 123 -6.27 -8.29 6.35
C PHE A 123 -6.92 -8.83 5.07
N PHE A 124 -8.25 -8.95 5.07
CA PHE A 124 -8.99 -9.45 3.91
C PHE A 124 -8.91 -8.49 2.72
N MET A 125 -8.95 -7.18 2.95
CA MET A 125 -8.79 -6.20 1.87
C MET A 125 -7.39 -6.26 1.26
N CYS A 126 -6.34 -6.34 2.07
CA CYS A 126 -4.98 -6.46 1.56
C CYS A 126 -4.76 -7.79 0.83
N ALA A 127 -5.21 -8.91 1.39
CA ALA A 127 -5.12 -10.22 0.75
C ALA A 127 -5.91 -10.25 -0.57
N GLY A 128 -7.09 -9.64 -0.60
CA GLY A 128 -7.91 -9.47 -1.80
C GLY A 128 -7.19 -8.65 -2.86
N THR A 129 -6.56 -7.52 -2.49
CA THR A 129 -5.75 -6.70 -3.41
C THR A 129 -4.59 -7.50 -3.99
N VAL A 130 -3.82 -8.20 -3.15
CA VAL A 130 -2.72 -9.06 -3.60
C VAL A 130 -3.23 -10.12 -4.58
N ALA A 131 -4.30 -10.84 -4.24
CA ALA A 131 -4.88 -11.87 -5.09
C ALA A 131 -5.38 -11.29 -6.44
N CYS A 132 -5.99 -10.11 -6.42
CA CYS A 132 -6.42 -9.40 -7.62
C CYS A 132 -5.23 -9.02 -8.51
N CYS A 133 -4.17 -8.43 -7.94
CA CYS A 133 -2.96 -8.08 -8.69
C CYS A 133 -2.29 -9.31 -9.32
N ILE A 134 -2.19 -10.42 -8.58
CA ILE A 134 -1.67 -11.69 -9.11
C ILE A 134 -2.55 -12.20 -10.26
N PHE A 135 -3.87 -12.18 -10.08
CA PHE A 135 -4.81 -12.63 -11.11
C PHE A 135 -4.73 -11.78 -12.38
N LEU A 136 -4.61 -10.45 -12.24
CA LEU A 136 -4.45 -9.54 -13.36
C LEU A 136 -3.13 -9.77 -14.09
N LEU A 137 -2.02 -9.94 -13.36
CA LEU A 137 -0.72 -10.31 -13.96
C LEU A 137 -0.79 -11.68 -14.66
N TRP A 138 -1.50 -12.64 -14.08
CA TRP A 138 -1.69 -13.94 -14.71
C TRP A 138 -2.42 -13.84 -16.05
N ARG A 139 -3.39 -12.93 -16.17
CA ARG A 139 -4.12 -12.69 -17.42
C ARG A 139 -3.27 -12.04 -18.51
N THR A 140 -2.23 -11.26 -18.18
CA THR A 140 -1.34 -10.69 -19.20
C THR A 140 -0.39 -11.74 -19.78
N GLY A 141 -0.15 -12.84 -19.07
CA GLY A 141 0.80 -13.88 -19.48
C GLY A 141 2.27 -13.49 -19.28
N GLU A 142 2.55 -12.29 -18.75
CA GLU A 142 3.89 -11.82 -18.46
C GLU A 142 4.50 -12.59 -17.29
N ARG A 143 5.69 -13.16 -17.51
CA ARG A 143 6.40 -13.96 -16.50
C ARG A 143 7.78 -13.40 -16.16
N SER A 144 8.33 -12.56 -17.02
CA SER A 144 9.68 -12.03 -16.89
C SER A 144 9.67 -10.62 -16.30
N PHE A 145 10.36 -10.43 -15.18
CA PHE A 145 10.65 -9.12 -14.59
C PHE A 145 11.37 -8.14 -15.54
N ASN A 146 12.05 -8.69 -16.55
CA ASN A 146 12.75 -7.93 -17.58
C ASN A 146 11.85 -7.54 -18.76
N SER A 147 10.61 -8.05 -18.84
CA SER A 147 9.71 -7.75 -19.94
C SER A 147 9.19 -6.32 -19.83
N ALA A 148 9.19 -5.59 -20.94
CA ALA A 148 8.56 -4.28 -20.99
C ALA A 148 7.04 -4.35 -20.81
N GLY A 149 6.41 -5.46 -21.20
CA GLY A 149 4.99 -5.72 -20.92
C GLY A 149 4.69 -5.81 -19.42
N TYR A 150 5.60 -6.37 -18.62
CA TYR A 150 5.46 -6.41 -17.15
C TYR A 150 5.54 -5.01 -16.52
N VAL A 151 6.47 -4.17 -17.00
CA VAL A 151 6.61 -2.79 -16.52
C VAL A 151 5.38 -1.95 -16.91
N ALA A 152 4.93 -2.06 -18.16
CA ALA A 152 3.69 -1.44 -18.61
C ALA A 152 2.47 -1.94 -17.81
N PHE A 153 2.43 -3.22 -17.44
CA PHE A 153 1.38 -3.77 -16.59
C PHE A 153 1.30 -3.07 -15.23
N THR A 154 2.43 -2.86 -14.53
CA THR A 154 2.39 -2.22 -13.20
C THR A 154 1.92 -0.78 -13.27
N TRP A 155 2.35 -0.03 -14.28
CA TRP A 155 1.90 1.35 -14.49
C TRP A 155 0.41 1.42 -14.84
N ASN A 156 -0.07 0.54 -15.72
CA ASN A 156 -1.49 0.46 -16.05
C ASN A 156 -2.35 -0.02 -14.88
N LEU A 157 -1.80 -0.87 -14.01
CA LEU A 157 -2.46 -1.31 -12.79
C LEU A 157 -2.71 -0.13 -11.85
N GLU A 158 -1.71 0.72 -11.64
CA GLU A 158 -1.79 1.92 -10.79
C GLU A 158 -2.75 2.99 -11.32
N GLN A 159 -2.85 3.12 -12.64
CA GLN A 159 -3.83 4.01 -13.27
C GLN A 159 -5.26 3.43 -13.28
N SER A 160 -5.41 2.13 -13.01
CA SER A 160 -6.71 1.47 -13.07
C SER A 160 -7.63 1.92 -11.93
N LYS A 161 -8.81 2.46 -12.28
CA LYS A 161 -9.85 2.81 -11.30
C LYS A 161 -10.21 1.67 -10.35
N ARG A 162 -10.19 0.42 -10.84
CA ARG A 162 -10.49 -0.77 -10.02
C ARG A 162 -9.44 -0.99 -8.94
N TYR A 163 -8.16 -0.90 -9.31
CA TYR A 163 -7.06 -0.99 -8.37
C TYR A 163 -7.13 0.14 -7.34
N ASN A 164 -7.38 1.38 -7.78
CA ASN A 164 -7.49 2.53 -6.90
C ASN A 164 -8.62 2.38 -5.87
N VAL A 165 -9.77 1.83 -6.26
CA VAL A 165 -10.86 1.51 -5.31
C VAL A 165 -10.42 0.45 -4.31
N MET A 166 -9.74 -0.61 -4.75
CA MET A 166 -9.25 -1.67 -3.84
C MET A 166 -8.21 -1.16 -2.86
N VAL A 167 -7.26 -0.36 -3.33
CA VAL A 167 -6.26 0.31 -2.49
C VAL A 167 -6.93 1.24 -1.50
N LEU A 168 -7.92 2.03 -1.93
CA LEU A 168 -8.67 2.92 -1.06
C LEU A 168 -9.39 2.15 0.06
N LEU A 169 -10.03 1.02 -0.27
CA LEU A 169 -10.64 0.15 0.73
C LEU A 169 -9.60 -0.40 1.70
N ALA A 170 -8.47 -0.92 1.19
CA ALA A 170 -7.39 -1.43 2.03
C ALA A 170 -6.79 -0.35 2.95
N ALA A 171 -6.61 0.88 2.46
CA ALA A 171 -6.09 2.02 3.20
C ALA A 171 -7.10 2.60 4.20
N SER A 172 -8.40 2.44 3.95
CA SER A 172 -9.45 2.99 4.81
C SER A 172 -9.43 2.40 6.22
N GLY A 173 -9.11 1.12 6.37
CA GLY A 173 -9.07 0.46 7.68
C GLY A 173 -8.03 1.07 8.63
N PRO A 174 -6.76 1.20 8.22
CA PRO A 174 -5.77 1.90 9.04
C PRO A 174 -6.13 3.37 9.33
N ILE A 175 -6.74 4.09 8.38
CA ILE A 175 -7.21 5.47 8.60
C ILE A 175 -8.29 5.51 9.69
N ILE A 176 -9.30 4.65 9.58
CA ILE A 176 -10.37 4.52 10.58
C ILE A 176 -9.78 4.15 11.93
N SER A 177 -8.82 3.21 11.97
CA SER A 177 -8.11 2.82 13.19
C SER A 177 -7.37 4.00 13.82
N GLY A 178 -6.66 4.78 13.01
CA GLY A 178 -5.92 5.97 13.46
C GLY A 178 -6.84 7.03 14.08
N ILE A 179 -7.93 7.36 13.40
CA ILE A 179 -8.95 8.31 13.91
C ILE A 179 -9.56 7.79 15.20
N TYR A 180 -9.90 6.50 15.23
CA TYR A 180 -10.51 5.89 16.40
C TYR A 180 -9.59 5.92 17.62
N ILE A 181 -8.32 5.55 17.46
CA ILE A 181 -7.31 5.63 18.53
C ILE A 181 -7.13 7.09 18.97
N LEU A 182 -7.16 8.05 18.05
CA LEU A 182 -7.01 9.48 18.36
C LEU A 182 -8.15 9.98 19.25
N ILE A 183 -9.39 9.66 18.88
CA ILE A 183 -10.57 9.95 19.70
C ILE A 183 -10.40 9.32 21.09
N PHE A 184 -10.00 8.04 21.15
CA PHE A 184 -9.80 7.37 22.44
C PHE A 184 -8.78 8.10 23.33
N VAL A 185 -7.63 8.48 22.79
CA VAL A 185 -6.57 9.19 23.54
C VAL A 185 -6.98 10.60 23.94
N LEU A 186 -7.73 11.32 23.10
CA LEU A 186 -8.14 12.69 23.41
C LEU A 186 -9.20 12.75 24.51
N PHE A 187 -10.11 11.78 24.55
CA PHE A 187 -11.29 11.84 25.43
C PHE A 187 -11.22 10.93 26.67
N PHE A 188 -10.34 9.92 26.70
CA PHE A 188 -10.40 8.89 27.76
C PHE A 188 -9.10 8.69 28.56
N THR A 189 -8.05 9.48 28.33
CA THR A 189 -6.74 9.30 29.01
C THR A 189 -6.29 10.52 29.82
N GLU A 190 -7.20 11.21 30.50
CA GLU A 190 -6.89 12.52 31.13
C GLU A 190 -5.83 12.46 32.25
N ASP A 191 -5.66 11.33 32.95
CA ASP A 191 -4.86 11.28 34.20
C ASP A 191 -3.67 10.28 34.21
N GLU A 192 -3.25 9.72 33.08
CA GLU A 192 -2.16 8.73 33.06
C GLU A 192 -0.75 9.38 33.01
N PRO A 193 0.12 9.15 34.02
CA PRO A 193 1.51 9.56 33.96
C PRO A 193 2.22 8.82 32.81
N GLY A 194 2.74 9.57 31.83
CA GLY A 194 3.33 9.01 30.60
C GLY A 194 2.59 9.34 29.31
N ARG A 195 1.50 10.12 29.37
CA ARG A 195 0.72 10.59 28.22
C ARG A 195 1.57 11.11 27.05
N GLY A 196 2.65 11.85 27.33
CA GLY A 196 3.55 12.39 26.30
C GLY A 196 4.27 11.31 25.48
N ILE A 197 4.79 10.27 26.14
CA ILE A 197 5.47 9.15 25.46
C ILE A 197 4.46 8.35 24.64
N GLY A 198 3.27 8.09 25.21
CA GLY A 198 2.19 7.40 24.49
C GLY A 198 1.71 8.15 23.24
N LEU A 199 1.65 9.49 23.29
CA LEU A 199 1.28 10.31 22.14
C LEU A 199 2.34 10.26 21.04
N LEU A 200 3.63 10.36 21.38
CA LEU A 200 4.73 10.27 20.41
C LEU A 200 4.77 8.90 19.71
N ASP A 201 4.67 7.83 20.49
CA ASP A 201 4.58 6.46 19.95
C ASP A 201 3.34 6.30 19.06
N MET A 202 2.21 6.91 19.43
CA MET A 202 1.02 6.92 18.57
C MET A 202 1.24 7.66 17.25
N ILE A 203 1.81 8.86 17.28
CA ILE A 203 2.12 9.63 16.06
C ILE A 203 3.08 8.85 15.17
N PHE A 204 4.08 8.20 15.76
CA PHE A 204 5.02 7.35 15.04
C PHE A 204 4.32 6.18 14.33
N GLN A 205 3.48 5.42 15.04
CA GLN A 205 2.69 4.34 14.44
C GLN A 205 1.75 4.83 13.35
N LEU A 206 1.10 5.99 13.54
CA LEU A 206 0.26 6.60 12.53
C LEU A 206 1.08 6.95 11.28
N GLY A 207 2.30 7.47 11.45
CA GLY A 207 3.23 7.72 10.35
C GLY A 207 3.64 6.44 9.61
N LEU A 208 3.95 5.37 10.33
CA LEU A 208 4.30 4.06 9.75
C LEU A 208 3.17 3.46 8.92
N VAL A 209 1.92 3.77 9.25
CA VAL A 209 0.73 3.32 8.54
C VAL A 209 0.34 4.27 7.41
N ALA A 210 0.41 5.58 7.64
CA ALA A 210 0.02 6.60 6.68
C ALA A 210 0.99 6.67 5.49
N TYR A 211 2.29 6.44 5.71
CA TYR A 211 3.29 6.45 4.66
C TYR A 211 3.05 5.41 3.56
N PRO A 212 2.92 4.10 3.85
CA PRO A 212 2.61 3.10 2.82
C PRO A 212 1.23 3.33 2.19
N ALA A 213 0.23 3.78 2.96
CA ALA A 213 -1.08 4.14 2.41
C ALA A 213 -0.96 5.28 1.38
N LYS A 214 -0.13 6.30 1.65
CA LYS A 214 0.17 7.39 0.71
C LYS A 214 0.83 6.85 -0.56
N LEU A 215 1.82 5.97 -0.44
CA LEU A 215 2.51 5.37 -1.60
C LEU A 215 1.53 4.60 -2.49
N LEU A 216 0.56 3.91 -1.91
CA LEU A 216 -0.45 3.17 -2.66
C LEU A 216 -1.52 4.08 -3.29
N LEU A 217 -1.97 5.12 -2.56
CA LEU A 217 -3.03 6.02 -3.01
C LEU A 217 -2.57 7.05 -4.03
N ILE A 218 -1.29 7.42 -3.99
CA ILE A 218 -0.67 8.41 -4.85
C ILE A 218 0.56 7.75 -5.48
N PRO A 219 0.36 6.81 -6.42
CA PRO A 219 1.46 6.18 -7.14
C PRO A 219 2.23 7.24 -7.94
N ALA A 220 3.49 6.96 -8.26
CA ALA A 220 4.25 7.85 -9.12
C ALA A 220 3.67 7.76 -10.53
N THR A 221 3.07 8.84 -11.02
CA THR A 221 2.53 8.85 -12.37
C THR A 221 3.67 8.66 -13.37
N PRO A 222 3.64 7.63 -14.24
CA PRO A 222 4.62 7.51 -15.30
C PRO A 222 4.50 8.73 -16.23
N ILE A 223 5.64 9.23 -16.70
CA ILE A 223 5.69 10.43 -17.56
C ILE A 223 4.98 10.19 -18.90
N HIS A 224 4.96 8.94 -19.37
CA HIS A 224 4.31 8.53 -20.61
C HIS A 224 3.26 7.45 -20.36
N HIS A 225 2.27 7.33 -21.24
CA HIS A 225 1.24 6.29 -21.23
C HIS A 225 1.75 5.02 -21.94
N TRP A 226 2.57 4.25 -21.23
CA TRP A 226 3.15 3.01 -21.76
C TRP A 226 2.06 1.94 -21.96
N THR A 227 1.61 1.74 -23.20
CA THR A 227 0.63 0.70 -23.52
C THR A 227 1.31 -0.65 -23.76
N MET A 228 0.72 -1.74 -23.26
CA MET A 228 1.31 -3.08 -23.38
C MET A 228 1.52 -3.50 -24.85
N ASP A 229 0.65 -3.05 -25.75
CA ASP A 229 0.67 -3.46 -27.17
C ASP A 229 1.94 -2.99 -27.89
N HIS A 230 2.47 -1.82 -27.54
CA HIS A 230 3.69 -1.28 -28.16
C HIS A 230 4.97 -1.89 -27.58
N PHE A 231 4.90 -2.45 -26.38
CA PHE A 231 6.05 -3.00 -25.67
C PHE A 231 6.14 -4.53 -25.69
N ALA A 232 5.20 -5.19 -26.36
CA ALA A 232 5.16 -6.64 -26.48
C ALA A 232 6.48 -7.16 -27.10
N GLY A 233 7.18 -8.03 -26.36
CA GLY A 233 8.41 -8.68 -26.83
C GLY A 233 9.71 -7.93 -26.55
N ILE A 234 9.66 -6.68 -26.05
CA ILE A 234 10.86 -5.93 -25.66
C ILE A 234 11.35 -6.41 -24.29
N HIS A 235 12.67 -6.67 -24.19
CA HIS A 235 13.30 -7.15 -22.96
C HIS A 235 14.41 -6.22 -22.49
N PHE A 236 14.27 -5.74 -21.25
CA PHE A 236 15.27 -4.95 -20.58
C PHE A 236 16.39 -5.81 -19.97
N LYS A 237 17.62 -5.28 -19.96
CA LYS A 237 18.77 -5.83 -19.25
C LYS A 237 18.80 -5.34 -17.81
N ARG A 238 17.95 -5.89 -16.95
CA ARG A 238 18.00 -5.62 -15.51
C ARG A 238 18.86 -6.66 -14.80
N LYS A 239 19.59 -6.21 -13.79
CA LYS A 239 20.39 -7.08 -12.93
C LYS A 239 19.46 -7.87 -12.00
N TRP A 240 19.81 -9.11 -11.68
CA TRP A 240 18.92 -9.99 -10.90
C TRP A 240 18.58 -9.44 -9.51
N TRP A 241 19.50 -8.71 -8.87
CA TRP A 241 19.23 -8.09 -7.57
C TRP A 241 18.23 -6.94 -7.64
N CYS A 242 18.08 -6.29 -8.81
CA CYS A 242 17.03 -5.29 -9.01
C CYS A 242 15.64 -5.88 -8.84
N MET A 243 15.48 -7.21 -8.99
CA MET A 243 14.25 -7.94 -8.70
C MET A 243 13.79 -7.87 -7.23
N PHE A 244 14.65 -7.37 -6.33
CA PHE A 244 14.32 -7.23 -4.91
C PHE A 244 14.47 -5.81 -4.39
N THR A 245 15.10 -4.91 -5.17
CA THR A 245 15.51 -3.59 -4.66
C THR A 245 15.02 -2.41 -5.50
N GLN A 246 14.49 -2.63 -6.69
CA GLN A 246 14.16 -1.55 -7.62
C GLN A 246 12.72 -1.65 -8.11
N SER A 247 11.85 -0.75 -7.65
CA SER A 247 10.49 -0.63 -8.18
C SER A 247 10.47 -0.28 -9.67
N ASN A 248 9.37 -0.60 -10.34
CA ASN A 248 9.16 -0.26 -11.73
C ASN A 248 9.05 1.25 -11.95
N ASP A 249 8.61 2.03 -10.96
CA ASP A 249 8.65 3.50 -11.00
C ASP A 249 10.08 4.04 -11.06
N ALA A 250 10.93 3.57 -10.16
CA ALA A 250 12.35 3.95 -10.15
C ALA A 250 13.04 3.51 -11.45
N PHE A 251 12.63 2.38 -12.01
CA PHE A 251 13.10 1.93 -13.31
C PHE A 251 12.58 2.80 -14.47
N GLY A 252 11.32 3.26 -14.41
CA GLY A 252 10.73 4.20 -15.36
C GLY A 252 11.51 5.50 -15.48
N VAL A 253 11.91 6.08 -14.36
CA VAL A 253 12.76 7.28 -14.35
C VAL A 253 14.09 7.04 -15.09
N ILE A 254 14.70 5.86 -14.93
CA ILE A 254 15.95 5.50 -15.62
C ILE A 254 15.72 5.36 -17.13
N ILE A 255 14.59 4.77 -17.53
CA ILE A 255 14.21 4.65 -18.94
C ILE A 255 14.04 6.04 -19.57
N VAL A 256 13.30 6.93 -18.91
CA VAL A 256 13.04 8.27 -19.43
C VAL A 256 14.33 9.09 -19.56
N ASP A 257 15.23 9.04 -18.57
CA ASP A 257 16.56 9.69 -18.69
C ASP A 257 17.38 9.09 -19.84
N ALA A 258 17.32 7.78 -20.08
CA ALA A 258 18.01 7.14 -21.19
C ALA A 258 17.42 7.55 -22.55
N LEU A 259 16.09 7.62 -22.68
CA LEU A 259 15.39 8.10 -23.88
C LEU A 259 15.72 9.55 -24.19
N TRP A 260 15.69 10.41 -23.16
CA TRP A 260 16.04 11.82 -23.31
C TRP A 260 17.48 11.99 -23.82
N ARG A 261 18.44 11.24 -23.27
CA ARG A 261 19.83 11.26 -23.73
C ARG A 261 19.99 10.73 -25.16
N ALA A 262 19.29 9.65 -25.50
CA ALA A 262 19.30 9.08 -26.84
C ALA A 262 18.78 10.09 -27.89
N LYS A 263 17.74 10.88 -27.55
CA LYS A 263 17.24 11.99 -28.39
C LYS A 263 18.32 13.04 -28.71
N HIS A 264 19.32 13.20 -27.84
CA HIS A 264 20.48 14.07 -28.04
C HIS A 264 21.72 13.36 -28.61
N GLY A 265 21.57 12.12 -29.12
CA GLY A 265 22.66 11.35 -29.72
C GLY A 265 23.52 10.55 -28.74
N HIS A 266 23.18 10.54 -27.44
CA HIS A 266 23.91 9.80 -26.40
C HIS A 266 23.23 8.47 -26.07
N PHE A 267 23.56 7.41 -26.84
CA PHE A 267 22.93 6.10 -26.75
C PHE A 267 23.49 5.18 -25.65
N GLU A 268 24.58 5.56 -24.96
CA GLU A 268 25.33 4.63 -24.10
C GLU A 268 24.51 4.10 -22.91
N LYS A 269 23.54 4.90 -22.42
CA LYS A 269 22.63 4.45 -21.36
C LYS A 269 21.55 3.51 -21.91
N LEU A 270 21.01 3.81 -23.08
CA LEU A 270 19.97 3.01 -23.71
C LEU A 270 20.51 1.62 -24.08
N ASP A 271 21.73 1.54 -24.62
CA ASP A 271 22.40 0.28 -24.97
C ASP A 271 22.71 -0.61 -23.76
N LYS A 272 22.88 0.00 -22.57
CA LYS A 272 23.01 -0.72 -21.30
C LYS A 272 21.68 -1.29 -20.81
N LEU A 273 20.56 -0.65 -21.16
CA LEU A 273 19.21 -1.05 -20.74
C LEU A 273 18.57 -2.06 -21.68
N LEU A 274 18.94 -2.07 -22.97
CA LEU A 274 18.28 -2.89 -23.99
C LEU A 274 19.25 -3.84 -24.68
N ASN A 275 18.73 -4.93 -25.24
CA ASN A 275 19.50 -5.69 -26.21
C ASN A 275 19.60 -4.89 -27.51
N PRO A 276 20.72 -4.96 -28.25
CA PRO A 276 20.85 -4.25 -29.52
C PRO A 276 19.73 -4.57 -30.54
N ARG A 277 19.12 -5.76 -30.43
CA ARG A 277 18.00 -6.19 -31.27
C ARG A 277 16.66 -5.51 -30.92
N ASP A 278 16.53 -5.06 -29.67
CA ASP A 278 15.30 -4.49 -29.14
C ASP A 278 15.36 -2.94 -29.16
N THR A 279 16.55 -2.34 -29.31
CA THR A 279 16.76 -0.88 -29.28
C THR A 279 15.93 -0.14 -30.33
N GLU A 280 15.95 -0.59 -31.59
CA GLU A 280 15.22 0.06 -32.67
C GLU A 280 13.70 -0.05 -32.47
N ALA A 281 13.20 -1.25 -32.13
CA ALA A 281 11.80 -1.48 -31.83
C ALA A 281 11.32 -0.62 -30.65
N PHE A 282 12.14 -0.49 -29.62
CA PHE A 282 11.85 0.33 -28.45
C PHE A 282 11.81 1.83 -28.79
N LEU A 283 12.76 2.33 -29.58
CA LEU A 283 12.77 3.74 -30.00
C LEU A 283 11.56 4.06 -30.88
N LEU A 284 11.18 3.16 -31.78
CA LEU A 284 10.00 3.31 -32.63
C LEU A 284 8.72 3.32 -31.79
N ALA A 285 8.59 2.40 -30.84
CA ALA A 285 7.46 2.36 -29.90
C ALA A 285 7.39 3.65 -29.07
N ALA A 286 8.50 4.08 -28.47
CA ALA A 286 8.57 5.29 -27.67
C ALA A 286 8.25 6.56 -28.48
N GLY A 287 8.76 6.67 -29.70
CA GLY A 287 8.45 7.79 -30.60
C GLY A 287 6.97 7.86 -30.94
N LYS A 288 6.36 6.71 -31.28
CA LYS A 288 4.92 6.65 -31.56
C LYS A 288 4.07 7.09 -30.36
N MET A 289 4.44 6.70 -29.14
CA MET A 289 3.73 7.14 -27.93
C MET A 289 3.87 8.64 -27.65
N GLN A 290 5.05 9.22 -27.91
CA GLN A 290 5.25 10.66 -27.81
C GLN A 290 4.39 11.40 -28.85
N ASP A 291 4.33 10.90 -30.08
CA ASP A 291 3.50 11.48 -31.13
C ASP A 291 2.00 11.39 -30.78
N GLU A 292 1.54 10.28 -30.19
CA GLU A 292 0.17 10.12 -29.72
C GLU A 292 -0.17 11.10 -28.59
N GLU A 293 0.72 11.23 -27.59
CA GLU A 293 0.58 12.20 -26.48
C GLU A 293 0.57 13.65 -26.95
N ASP A 294 1.46 14.00 -27.90
CA ASP A 294 1.52 15.34 -28.48
C ASP A 294 0.28 15.63 -29.36
N SER A 295 -0.35 14.59 -29.92
CA SER A 295 -1.57 14.72 -30.72
C SER A 295 -2.86 14.79 -29.90
N GLU A 296 -2.86 14.23 -28.69
CA GLU A 296 -3.91 14.42 -27.68
C GLU A 296 -3.77 15.82 -27.04
N GLU A 297 -3.84 16.88 -27.86
CA GLU A 297 -4.04 18.22 -27.33
C GLU A 297 -5.32 18.21 -26.50
N ASP A 298 -5.17 18.46 -25.19
CA ASP A 298 -6.27 18.41 -24.24
C ASP A 298 -7.42 19.29 -24.78
N PRO A 299 -8.62 18.73 -25.05
CA PRO A 299 -9.74 19.50 -25.56
C PRO A 299 -10.09 20.68 -24.63
N LEU A 300 -9.71 20.60 -23.35
CA LEU A 300 -9.76 21.72 -22.42
C LEU A 300 -8.75 22.83 -22.76
N VAL A 301 -7.49 22.49 -23.05
CA VAL A 301 -6.47 23.44 -23.51
C VAL A 301 -6.89 24.06 -24.84
N LEU A 302 -7.40 23.26 -25.77
CA LEU A 302 -7.99 23.75 -27.02
C LEU A 302 -9.20 24.67 -26.78
N SER A 303 -10.06 24.36 -25.80
CA SER A 303 -11.19 25.23 -25.44
C SER A 303 -10.74 26.56 -24.81
N ILE A 304 -9.73 26.53 -23.92
CA ILE A 304 -9.15 27.73 -23.29
C ILE A 304 -8.44 28.59 -24.35
N LEU A 305 -7.65 27.97 -25.24
CA LEU A 305 -7.00 28.70 -26.34
C LEU A 305 -8.01 29.31 -27.31
N LYS A 306 -9.12 28.62 -27.57
CA LYS A 306 -10.22 29.14 -28.38
C LYS A 306 -10.93 30.32 -27.72
N ASP A 307 -11.10 30.30 -26.40
CA ASP A 307 -11.67 31.40 -25.62
C ASP A 307 -10.72 32.60 -25.48
N LEU A 308 -9.40 32.36 -25.52
CA LEU A 308 -8.36 33.41 -25.50
C LEU A 308 -8.10 34.03 -26.89
N SER A 309 -8.39 33.30 -27.98
CA SER A 309 -8.21 33.75 -29.36
C SER A 309 -8.93 35.07 -29.75
N PRO A 310 -10.16 35.38 -29.32
CA PRO A 310 -10.82 36.64 -29.69
C PRO A 310 -10.21 37.88 -29.03
N VAL A 311 -9.42 37.74 -27.95
CA VAL A 311 -8.86 38.88 -27.21
C VAL A 311 -7.63 39.48 -27.91
N MET A 312 -6.92 38.73 -28.76
CA MET A 312 -5.70 39.21 -29.44
C MET A 312 -5.91 39.80 -30.84
N ARG A 313 -7.16 39.98 -31.30
CA ARG A 313 -7.44 40.40 -32.70
C ARG A 313 -7.79 41.88 -32.90
N ASN A 314 -7.81 42.72 -31.86
CA ASN A 314 -8.36 44.09 -31.98
C ASN A 314 -7.40 45.29 -31.95
N ASP A 315 -6.10 45.13 -31.70
CA ASP A 315 -5.25 46.32 -31.37
C ASP A 315 -4.19 46.74 -32.40
N THR A 316 -4.14 46.17 -33.61
CA THR A 316 -3.18 46.59 -34.66
C THR A 316 -3.81 47.27 -35.88
N ALA A 317 -4.88 48.05 -35.67
CA ALA A 317 -5.50 48.86 -36.73
C ALA A 317 -5.66 50.33 -36.35
N THR A 318 -4.68 50.94 -35.69
CA THR A 318 -4.58 52.42 -35.65
C THR A 318 -3.13 52.84 -35.49
N GLU A 319 -2.49 53.24 -36.58
CA GLU A 319 -1.47 54.31 -36.66
C GLU A 319 -0.73 54.24 -38.01
N SER A 320 -1.36 54.80 -39.04
CA SER A 320 -0.64 55.30 -40.22
C SER A 320 -1.43 56.42 -40.89
N SER A 321 -1.48 57.59 -40.26
CA SER A 321 -1.75 58.86 -40.95
C SER A 321 -1.49 60.07 -40.06
N GLU A 322 -0.29 60.64 -40.15
CA GLU A 322 0.06 62.05 -39.93
C GLU A 322 1.59 62.16 -40.14
N SER A 323 2.18 63.06 -40.91
CA SER A 323 1.72 64.12 -41.80
C SER A 323 2.95 64.64 -42.57
N GLU A 324 2.89 64.74 -43.90
CA GLU A 324 3.68 65.72 -44.65
C GLU A 324 2.93 67.07 -44.61
N VAL A 325 3.62 68.13 -44.20
CA VAL A 325 3.77 69.47 -44.83
C VAL A 325 4.46 70.41 -43.84
#